data_AF-A0A6M0C0Q9-F1
#
_entry.id   AF-A0A6M0C0Q9-F1
#
_cell.length_a   1.000
_cell.length_b   1.000
_cell.length_c   1.000
_cell.angle_alpha   90.00
_cell.angle_beta   90.00
_cell.angle_gamma   90.00
#
_symmetry.space_group_name_H-M   'P 1'
#
loop_
_entity.id
_entity.type
_entity.pdbx_description
1 polymer ?
#
loop_
_entity_poly.entity_id
_entity_poly.type
_entity_poly.pdbx_seq_one_letter_code
_entity_poly.pdbx_strand_id
1 'polypeptide(L)'
;CNVSHDYIKWPRLTDLCSESPSNGLFEKRGGALIDIAKDALAQRIEIYYDPNVDWETVKGLDTGLSKKAAGFEPEKVRAKVQAAENYDREKIKRYAVRPFDTRWCYYSSVSPLWNRSRPTLYVQLWQGNYFLMSRPAGVAKPEGVPVFCTQALGDNDFLRGHAYYFPLQLRYTSVGTSDLSAKQMAIEGIENAAEVKIIANLSDTARAYLAKLKITNPDRDAETASILWMHALAIGYSPSYLAENADGIRQDWPRIPLPDNCETLLASAQLGRQIAALLDTETPTPGVTSGKIRPELLAIAVVARVGGGNLNPDTEFAVTARWGSRDKKGITMPRQGKSEQRLYTAEERQAMGETIGQLGQNTRDIYLNDVAYWQNVPTRVWNYTIGGYQVIKKWLSYRERDLLGRPLKQEEVREVTYMARCLGALLLLQPELDANYEAVKRSPYQWKSQ
;
A
#
# COMPACT_ATOMS: atom_id res chain seq x y z
N CYS A 1 28.11 10.75 -4.45
CA CYS A 1 27.19 9.89 -5.22
C CYS A 1 28.02 8.99 -6.10
N ASN A 2 27.94 7.68 -5.91
CA ASN A 2 28.58 6.69 -6.75
C ASN A 2 27.49 5.80 -7.34
N VAL A 3 26.85 6.25 -8.41
CA VAL A 3 25.87 5.43 -9.15
C VAL A 3 26.65 4.57 -10.14
N SER A 4 26.45 3.25 -10.11
CA SER A 4 27.19 2.35 -10.98
C SER A 4 26.84 2.59 -12.47
N HIS A 5 27.82 2.39 -13.34
CA HIS A 5 27.63 2.53 -14.79
C HIS A 5 26.63 1.52 -15.36
N ASP A 6 26.42 0.38 -14.69
CA ASP A 6 25.42 -0.59 -15.12
C ASP A 6 24.01 -0.21 -14.69
N TYR A 7 23.83 0.38 -13.50
CA TYR A 7 22.53 0.85 -13.02
C TYR A 7 21.88 1.85 -13.98
N ILE A 8 22.66 2.80 -14.50
CA ILE A 8 22.14 3.85 -15.40
C ILE A 8 21.66 3.30 -16.76
N LYS A 9 22.07 2.09 -17.15
CA LYS A 9 21.64 1.45 -18.41
C LYS A 9 20.29 0.74 -18.27
N TRP A 10 19.89 0.40 -17.05
CA TRP A 10 18.62 -0.27 -16.80
C TRP A 10 17.45 0.71 -16.98
N PRO A 11 16.28 0.23 -17.44
CA PRO A 11 15.08 1.06 -17.54
C PRO A 11 14.66 1.59 -16.17
N ARG A 12 14.24 2.84 -16.10
CA ARG A 12 13.48 3.35 -14.95
C ARG A 12 12.11 2.67 -14.92
N LEU A 13 11.49 2.59 -13.75
CA LEU A 13 10.11 2.14 -13.63
C LEU A 13 9.15 2.87 -14.60
N THR A 14 9.35 4.18 -14.81
CA THR A 14 8.56 4.98 -15.74
C THR A 14 8.79 4.67 -17.21
N ASP A 15 9.92 4.05 -17.56
CA ASP A 15 10.20 3.64 -18.94
C ASP A 15 9.42 2.35 -19.30
N LEU A 16 8.89 1.64 -18.30
CA LEU A 16 8.12 0.41 -18.49
C LEU A 16 6.63 0.66 -18.80
N CYS A 17 6.03 1.75 -18.34
CA CYS A 17 4.60 2.03 -18.51
C CYS A 17 4.28 2.75 -19.81
N SER A 18 3.10 2.47 -20.38
CA SER A 18 2.53 3.26 -21.48
C SER A 18 1.87 4.54 -20.95
N GLU A 19 1.14 4.44 -19.84
CA GLU A 19 0.57 5.59 -19.13
C GLU A 19 1.40 5.90 -17.89
N SER A 20 1.82 7.15 -17.77
CA SER A 20 2.62 7.61 -16.64
C SER A 20 1.90 7.41 -15.31
N PRO A 21 2.63 7.11 -14.22
CA PRO A 21 2.01 6.95 -12.92
C PRO A 21 1.41 8.27 -12.43
N SER A 22 0.40 8.17 -11.57
CA SER A 22 -0.23 9.33 -10.95
C SER A 22 -0.09 9.31 -9.43
N ASN A 23 -0.07 10.47 -8.79
CA ASN A 23 -0.10 10.51 -7.33
C ASN A 23 -1.39 9.92 -6.77
N GLY A 24 -1.30 9.43 -5.52
CA GLY A 24 -2.47 9.02 -4.75
C GLY A 24 -3.48 10.16 -4.52
N LEU A 25 -4.62 9.78 -3.95
CA LEU A 25 -5.65 10.73 -3.56
C LEU A 25 -5.15 11.62 -2.42
N PHE A 26 -5.61 12.86 -2.41
CA PHE A 26 -5.20 13.82 -1.39
C PHE A 26 -6.41 14.36 -0.64
N GLU A 27 -6.62 13.87 0.58
CA GLU A 27 -7.85 14.08 1.36
C GLU A 27 -7.97 15.51 1.89
N LYS A 28 -7.10 15.93 2.83
CA LYS A 28 -7.04 17.27 3.44
C LYS A 28 -8.36 17.77 4.06
N ARG A 29 -9.22 16.87 4.55
CA ARG A 29 -10.42 17.14 5.38
C ARG A 29 -10.26 16.58 6.80
N GLY A 30 -9.03 16.48 7.29
CA GLY A 30 -8.74 16.02 8.64
C GLY A 30 -9.13 14.55 8.87
N GLY A 31 -9.15 13.73 7.81
CA GLY A 31 -9.59 12.34 7.88
C GLY A 31 -11.10 12.17 7.81
N ALA A 32 -11.89 13.20 7.49
CA ALA A 32 -13.34 13.06 7.40
C ALA A 32 -13.80 12.12 6.28
N LEU A 33 -13.00 11.97 5.22
CA LEU A 33 -13.31 11.06 4.10
C LEU A 33 -12.71 9.65 4.27
N ILE A 34 -12.05 9.37 5.41
CA ILE A 34 -11.35 8.10 5.67
C ILE A 34 -11.73 7.59 7.05
N ASP A 35 -11.90 6.27 7.23
CA ASP A 35 -12.15 5.70 8.56
C ASP A 35 -11.68 4.25 8.67
N ILE A 36 -11.37 3.82 9.89
CA ILE A 36 -11.11 2.40 10.18
C ILE A 36 -12.44 1.64 10.13
N ALA A 37 -13.53 2.23 10.62
CA ALA A 37 -14.86 1.62 10.64
C ALA A 37 -15.67 2.04 9.41
N LYS A 38 -16.00 1.07 8.54
CA LYS A 38 -16.79 1.30 7.32
C LYS A 38 -18.12 1.99 7.61
N ASP A 39 -18.84 1.53 8.63
CA ASP A 39 -20.17 2.05 8.97
C ASP A 39 -20.13 3.45 9.56
N ALA A 40 -19.10 3.77 10.36
CA ALA A 40 -18.92 5.13 10.88
C ALA A 40 -18.64 6.13 9.73
N LEU A 41 -17.84 5.72 8.74
CA LEU A 41 -17.65 6.49 7.51
C LEU A 41 -18.96 6.65 6.74
N ALA A 42 -19.69 5.55 6.52
CA ALA A 42 -20.96 5.54 5.79
C ALA A 42 -21.95 6.54 6.39
N GLN A 43 -22.21 6.42 7.70
CA GLN A 43 -23.13 7.30 8.43
C GLN A 43 -22.71 8.76 8.34
N ARG A 44 -21.41 9.06 8.56
CA ARG A 44 -20.89 10.43 8.47
C ARG A 44 -21.09 11.04 7.08
N ILE A 45 -20.84 10.27 6.03
CA ILE A 45 -20.96 10.76 4.65
C ILE A 45 -22.43 10.87 4.24
N GLU A 46 -23.28 9.94 4.64
CA GLU A 46 -24.72 9.98 4.39
C GLU A 46 -25.33 11.27 4.97
N ILE A 47 -25.00 11.62 6.22
CA ILE A 47 -25.40 12.89 6.85
C ILE A 47 -24.91 14.11 6.05
N TYR A 48 -23.67 14.07 5.54
CA TYR A 48 -23.12 15.18 4.75
C TYR A 48 -23.85 15.36 3.40
N TYR A 49 -24.27 14.27 2.77
CA TYR A 49 -24.96 14.27 1.47
C TYR A 49 -26.46 14.53 1.57
N ASP A 50 -27.13 14.20 2.68
CA ASP A 50 -28.57 14.36 2.81
C ASP A 50 -29.01 15.83 2.69
N PRO A 51 -29.84 16.21 1.70
CA PRO A 51 -30.31 17.59 1.53
C PRO A 51 -31.28 18.04 2.64
N ASN A 52 -31.86 17.11 3.40
CA ASN A 52 -32.78 17.40 4.50
C ASN A 52 -32.05 17.66 5.83
N VAL A 53 -30.76 17.37 5.90
CA VAL A 53 -29.93 17.64 7.07
C VAL A 53 -29.46 19.09 7.05
N ASP A 54 -29.81 19.86 8.07
CA ASP A 54 -29.36 21.25 8.21
C ASP A 54 -27.85 21.38 8.43
N TRP A 55 -27.31 22.58 8.24
CA TRP A 55 -25.88 22.82 8.37
C TRP A 55 -25.36 22.74 9.80
N GLU A 56 -26.19 23.04 10.81
CA GLU A 56 -25.81 22.91 12.22
C GLU A 56 -25.54 21.45 12.60
N THR A 57 -26.35 20.53 12.09
CA THR A 57 -26.18 19.09 12.26
C THR A 57 -24.88 18.61 11.62
N VAL A 58 -24.56 19.08 10.40
CA VAL A 58 -23.27 18.77 9.76
C VAL A 58 -22.09 19.33 10.55
N LYS A 59 -22.21 20.55 11.11
CA LYS A 59 -21.19 21.12 12.00
C LYS A 59 -21.03 20.30 13.28
N GLY A 60 -22.12 19.76 13.82
CA GLY A 60 -22.14 18.88 14.99
C GLY A 60 -21.32 17.59 14.83
N LEU A 61 -21.00 17.18 13.60
CA LEU A 61 -20.09 16.06 13.34
C LEU A 61 -18.61 16.36 13.73
N ASP A 62 -18.26 17.64 13.92
CA ASP A 62 -16.92 18.15 14.25
C ASP A 62 -15.77 17.65 13.35
N THR A 63 -16.09 17.37 12.08
CA THR A 63 -15.09 16.87 11.11
C THR A 63 -14.51 17.98 10.24
N GLY A 64 -13.48 17.68 9.44
CA GLY A 64 -12.97 18.65 8.48
C GLY A 64 -13.90 18.94 7.30
N LEU A 65 -15.06 18.27 7.19
CA LEU A 65 -16.10 18.61 6.21
C LEU A 65 -16.81 19.93 6.52
N SER A 66 -16.76 20.40 7.77
CA SER A 66 -17.38 21.66 8.21
C SER A 66 -16.36 22.77 8.51
N LYS A 67 -15.07 22.48 8.38
CA LYS A 67 -13.97 23.40 8.73
C LYS A 67 -13.36 24.02 7.48
N LYS A 68 -13.22 25.35 7.46
CA LYS A 68 -12.53 26.05 6.37
C LYS A 68 -11.07 25.62 6.29
N ALA A 69 -10.58 25.47 5.07
CA ALA A 69 -9.17 25.23 4.77
C ALA A 69 -8.80 25.94 3.47
N ALA A 70 -7.51 25.98 3.12
CA ALA A 70 -7.05 26.63 1.90
C ALA A 70 -7.81 26.10 0.66
N GLY A 71 -8.65 26.95 0.06
CA GLY A 71 -9.48 26.62 -1.11
C GLY A 71 -10.69 25.72 -0.84
N PHE A 72 -11.02 25.44 0.43
CA PHE A 72 -12.18 24.63 0.81
C PHE A 72 -13.18 25.49 1.58
N GLU A 73 -14.31 25.81 0.92
CA GLU A 73 -15.45 26.52 1.50
C GLU A 73 -16.59 25.51 1.77
N PRO A 74 -16.75 25.03 3.03
CA PRO A 74 -17.54 23.85 3.36
C PRO A 74 -18.96 23.81 2.79
N GLU A 75 -19.77 24.85 3.04
CA GLU A 75 -21.17 24.93 2.58
C GLU A 75 -21.27 24.93 1.05
N LYS A 76 -20.38 25.68 0.38
CA LYS A 76 -20.35 25.73 -1.09
C LYS A 76 -19.96 24.38 -1.69
N VAL A 77 -19.01 23.68 -1.05
CA VAL A 77 -18.61 22.34 -1.50
C VAL A 77 -19.72 21.33 -1.26
N ARG A 78 -20.41 21.38 -0.12
CA ARG A 78 -21.58 20.53 0.15
C ARG A 78 -22.66 20.70 -0.90
N ALA A 79 -23.07 21.95 -1.16
CA ALA A 79 -24.05 22.25 -2.21
C ALA A 79 -23.62 21.75 -3.59
N LYS A 80 -22.34 21.95 -3.94
CA LYS A 80 -21.78 21.45 -5.22
C LYS A 80 -21.82 19.93 -5.32
N VAL A 81 -21.48 19.23 -4.24
CA VAL A 81 -21.48 17.77 -4.19
C VAL A 81 -22.91 17.24 -4.32
N GLN A 82 -23.86 17.78 -3.54
CA GLN A 82 -25.27 17.39 -3.59
C GLN A 82 -25.93 17.65 -4.95
N ALA A 83 -25.50 18.70 -5.66
CA ALA A 83 -25.97 18.97 -7.02
C ALA A 83 -25.37 18.04 -8.07
N ALA A 84 -24.20 17.45 -7.81
CA ALA A 84 -23.46 16.63 -8.78
C ALA A 84 -23.72 15.13 -8.61
N GLU A 85 -23.96 14.66 -7.39
CA GLU A 85 -24.11 13.24 -7.08
C GLU A 85 -24.85 13.00 -5.76
N ASN A 86 -25.52 11.85 -5.67
CA ASN A 86 -26.09 11.35 -4.43
C ASN A 86 -25.06 10.52 -3.65
N TYR A 87 -25.32 10.33 -2.35
CA TYR A 87 -24.60 9.34 -1.56
C TYR A 87 -24.75 7.96 -2.19
N ASP A 88 -23.63 7.26 -2.33
CA ASP A 88 -23.59 5.90 -2.82
C ASP A 88 -22.63 5.08 -1.96
N ARG A 89 -23.19 4.11 -1.23
CA ARG A 89 -22.42 3.23 -0.34
C ARG A 89 -21.37 2.42 -1.12
N GLU A 90 -21.57 2.17 -2.41
CA GLU A 90 -20.59 1.49 -3.26
C GLU A 90 -19.36 2.34 -3.55
N LYS A 91 -19.42 3.67 -3.37
CA LYS A 91 -18.23 4.55 -3.42
C LYS A 91 -17.36 4.45 -2.17
N ILE A 92 -17.75 3.65 -1.17
CA ILE A 92 -16.87 3.30 -0.05
C ILE A 92 -15.88 2.22 -0.48
N LYS A 93 -14.62 2.59 -0.64
CA LYS A 93 -13.55 1.72 -1.15
C LYS A 93 -12.47 1.47 -0.10
N ARG A 94 -11.71 0.37 -0.25
CA ARG A 94 -10.49 0.15 0.53
C ARG A 94 -9.43 1.16 0.11
N TYR A 95 -8.70 1.66 1.10
CA TYR A 95 -7.79 2.79 0.97
C TYR A 95 -6.50 2.56 1.75
N ALA A 96 -5.40 2.40 1.04
CA ALA A 96 -4.06 2.26 1.58
C ALA A 96 -3.56 3.61 2.10
N VAL A 97 -3.60 3.80 3.42
CA VAL A 97 -3.16 5.05 4.07
C VAL A 97 -1.65 5.05 4.22
N ARG A 98 -1.07 3.99 4.78
CA ARG A 98 0.38 3.79 4.95
C ARG A 98 0.69 2.30 4.73
N PRO A 99 1.97 1.90 4.58
CA PRO A 99 2.31 0.48 4.47
C PRO A 99 1.68 -0.31 5.62
N PHE A 100 0.92 -1.35 5.28
CA PHE A 100 0.14 -2.18 6.20
C PHE A 100 -0.94 -1.44 7.05
N ASP A 101 -1.36 -0.23 6.66
CA ASP A 101 -2.51 0.48 7.25
C ASP A 101 -3.56 0.75 6.15
N THR A 102 -4.42 -0.24 5.92
CA THR A 102 -5.53 -0.16 4.97
C THR A 102 -6.83 0.16 5.71
N ARG A 103 -7.53 1.19 5.24
CA ARG A 103 -8.75 1.73 5.83
C ARG A 103 -9.86 1.81 4.79
N TRP A 104 -10.98 2.41 5.14
CA TRP A 104 -12.05 2.76 4.21
C TRP A 104 -11.97 4.23 3.82
N CYS A 105 -12.24 4.56 2.57
CA CYS A 105 -12.49 5.93 2.14
C CYS A 105 -13.80 6.04 1.38
N TYR A 106 -14.40 7.24 1.36
CA TYR A 106 -15.51 7.54 0.48
C TYR A 106 -15.00 8.34 -0.72
N TYR A 107 -15.09 7.74 -1.90
CA TYR A 107 -14.60 8.36 -3.13
C TYR A 107 -15.62 9.34 -3.72
N SER A 108 -15.14 10.50 -4.16
CA SER A 108 -15.88 11.41 -5.02
C SER A 108 -14.91 12.09 -5.99
N SER A 109 -15.31 12.21 -7.25
CA SER A 109 -14.57 12.98 -8.25
C SER A 109 -14.80 14.49 -8.11
N VAL A 110 -15.83 14.92 -7.36
CA VAL A 110 -16.23 16.33 -7.22
C VAL A 110 -15.16 17.10 -6.46
N SER A 111 -14.49 18.00 -7.17
CA SER A 111 -13.48 18.88 -6.59
C SER A 111 -14.14 20.15 -6.00
N PRO A 112 -13.72 20.64 -4.82
CA PRO A 112 -12.65 20.13 -3.98
C PRO A 112 -13.18 19.33 -2.77
N LEU A 113 -14.07 18.32 -2.90
CA LEU A 113 -14.40 17.49 -1.74
C LEU A 113 -13.14 16.78 -1.25
N TRP A 114 -12.48 16.06 -2.15
CA TRP A 114 -11.07 15.72 -2.03
C TRP A 114 -10.22 16.93 -2.47
N ASN A 115 -9.10 17.19 -1.81
CA ASN A 115 -8.16 18.20 -2.30
C ASN A 115 -7.57 17.81 -3.67
N ARG A 116 -7.33 16.52 -3.90
CA ARG A 116 -7.11 15.95 -5.24
C ARG A 116 -7.79 14.57 -5.32
N SER A 117 -8.82 14.44 -6.15
CA SER A 117 -9.66 13.24 -6.28
C SER A 117 -9.08 12.15 -7.19
N ARG A 118 -8.22 12.50 -8.16
CA ARG A 118 -7.56 11.53 -9.06
C ARG A 118 -8.55 10.60 -9.81
N PRO A 119 -9.50 11.13 -10.59
CA PRO A 119 -10.44 10.30 -11.34
C PRO A 119 -9.77 9.33 -12.31
N THR A 120 -8.64 9.71 -12.91
CA THR A 120 -7.86 8.82 -13.78
C THR A 120 -7.23 7.63 -13.05
N LEU A 121 -6.94 7.75 -11.74
CA LEU A 121 -6.52 6.63 -10.92
C LEU A 121 -7.73 5.78 -10.49
N TYR A 122 -8.85 6.43 -10.15
CA TYR A 122 -10.07 5.76 -9.73
C TYR A 122 -10.65 4.82 -10.79
N VAL A 123 -10.67 5.23 -12.07
CA VAL A 123 -11.13 4.36 -13.16
C VAL A 123 -10.29 3.09 -13.32
N GLN A 124 -9.09 3.07 -12.72
CA GLN A 124 -8.20 1.91 -12.71
C GLN A 124 -8.43 0.96 -11.52
N LEU A 125 -9.38 1.27 -10.64
CA LEU A 125 -9.73 0.43 -9.49
C LEU A 125 -10.81 -0.59 -9.88
N TRP A 126 -10.46 -1.87 -9.89
CA TRP A 126 -11.41 -2.98 -9.94
C TRP A 126 -10.78 -4.24 -9.34
N GLN A 127 -11.62 -5.23 -9.03
CA GLN A 127 -11.16 -6.50 -8.50
C GLN A 127 -10.20 -7.19 -9.49
N GLY A 128 -8.97 -7.46 -9.04
CA GLY A 128 -7.95 -8.12 -9.85
C GLY A 128 -6.91 -7.16 -10.46
N ASN A 129 -7.15 -5.85 -10.54
CA ASN A 129 -6.09 -4.91 -10.87
C ASN A 129 -5.25 -4.59 -9.64
N TYR A 130 -3.98 -4.29 -9.88
CA TYR A 130 -3.05 -3.84 -8.85
C TYR A 130 -2.48 -2.48 -9.23
N PHE A 131 -1.91 -1.82 -8.24
CA PHE A 131 -1.06 -0.66 -8.38
C PHE A 131 0.31 -0.98 -7.81
N LEU A 132 1.34 -0.93 -8.64
CA LEU A 132 2.71 -0.79 -8.14
C LEU A 132 2.88 0.66 -7.68
N MET A 133 3.56 0.87 -6.56
CA MET A 133 3.76 2.18 -5.96
C MET A 133 5.25 2.46 -5.83
N SER A 134 5.67 3.67 -6.21
CA SER A 134 7.04 4.16 -5.97
C SER A 134 7.07 5.69 -5.96
N ARG A 135 8.25 6.30 -6.10
CA ARG A 135 8.45 7.76 -6.14
C ARG A 135 9.71 8.13 -6.94
N PRO A 136 9.79 9.36 -7.47
CA PRO A 136 10.93 9.83 -8.26
C PRO A 136 12.20 10.09 -7.44
N ALA A 137 12.12 10.25 -6.12
CA ALA A 137 13.31 10.50 -5.31
C ALA A 137 13.11 10.08 -3.84
N GLY A 138 14.19 9.63 -3.23
CA GLY A 138 14.26 9.27 -1.82
C GLY A 138 14.31 10.48 -0.90
N VAL A 139 13.38 10.57 0.07
CA VAL A 139 13.28 11.71 1.01
C VAL A 139 13.41 11.31 2.49
N ALA A 140 13.87 10.10 2.77
CA ALA A 140 13.94 9.57 4.14
C ALA A 140 15.24 8.81 4.39
N LYS A 141 15.67 8.76 5.65
CA LYS A 141 16.82 7.97 6.10
C LYS A 141 16.50 7.34 7.47
N PRO A 142 16.43 5.99 7.57
CA PRO A 142 16.41 5.05 6.46
C PRO A 142 15.14 5.20 5.60
N GLU A 143 15.25 4.91 4.31
CA GLU A 143 14.10 4.79 3.40
C GLU A 143 13.49 3.39 3.44
N GLY A 144 14.34 2.37 3.57
CA GLY A 144 13.91 0.98 3.44
C GLY A 144 13.55 0.64 2.00
N VAL A 145 12.47 -0.11 1.80
CA VAL A 145 12.03 -0.54 0.46
C VAL A 145 11.31 0.61 -0.27
N PRO A 146 11.72 1.01 -1.49
CA PRO A 146 11.15 2.16 -2.22
C PRO A 146 9.92 1.80 -3.07
N VAL A 147 9.49 0.53 -3.06
CA VAL A 147 8.37 0.02 -3.84
C VAL A 147 7.34 -0.72 -2.97
N PHE A 148 6.07 -0.66 -3.37
CA PHE A 148 4.97 -1.38 -2.73
C PHE A 148 3.95 -1.82 -3.79
N CYS A 149 3.07 -2.77 -3.46
CA CYS A 149 2.01 -3.21 -4.36
C CYS A 149 0.69 -3.32 -3.59
N THR A 150 -0.41 -2.86 -4.18
CA THR A 150 -1.75 -2.91 -3.56
C THR A 150 -2.87 -3.02 -4.59
N GLN A 151 -4.02 -3.56 -4.21
CA GLN A 151 -5.26 -3.50 -5.00
C GLN A 151 -6.18 -2.35 -4.56
N ALA A 152 -5.83 -1.63 -3.50
CA ALA A 152 -6.62 -0.53 -2.97
C ALA A 152 -6.30 0.79 -3.70
N LEU A 153 -7.23 1.75 -3.63
CA LEU A 153 -6.84 3.16 -3.81
C LEU A 153 -5.84 3.52 -2.72
N GLY A 154 -5.05 4.57 -2.91
CA GLY A 154 -4.15 4.96 -1.84
C GLY A 154 -3.87 6.44 -1.73
N ASP A 155 -3.28 6.74 -0.60
CA ASP A 155 -2.97 8.08 -0.13
C ASP A 155 -1.76 8.68 -0.83
N ASN A 156 -1.88 9.96 -1.16
CA ASN A 156 -0.78 10.74 -1.69
C ASN A 156 0.47 10.61 -0.83
N ASP A 157 0.34 10.52 0.51
CA ASP A 157 1.47 10.42 1.45
C ASP A 157 1.70 8.98 1.97
N PHE A 158 1.24 7.96 1.24
CA PHE A 158 1.48 6.55 1.57
C PHE A 158 2.98 6.25 1.73
N LEU A 159 3.81 6.79 0.84
CA LEU A 159 5.27 6.89 1.01
C LEU A 159 5.59 8.31 1.50
N ARG A 160 6.66 8.50 2.28
CA ARG A 160 7.16 9.87 2.54
C ARG A 160 7.44 10.56 1.19
N GLY A 161 7.30 11.88 1.09
CA GLY A 161 7.61 12.58 -0.18
C GLY A 161 6.72 12.21 -1.37
N HIS A 162 5.56 11.64 -1.09
CA HIS A 162 4.49 11.29 -2.01
C HIS A 162 4.66 9.97 -2.77
N ALA A 163 3.56 9.22 -2.84
CA ALA A 163 3.46 7.97 -3.59
C ALA A 163 2.87 8.24 -4.98
N TYR A 164 3.41 7.51 -5.95
CA TYR A 164 2.96 7.45 -7.34
C TYR A 164 2.54 6.02 -7.65
N TYR A 165 1.39 5.88 -8.30
CA TYR A 165 0.68 4.62 -8.54
C TYR A 165 0.75 4.32 -10.03
N PHE A 166 1.29 3.15 -10.34
CA PHE A 166 1.37 2.55 -11.66
C PHE A 166 0.27 1.48 -11.72
N PRO A 167 -0.87 1.72 -12.39
CA PRO A 167 -1.83 0.67 -12.67
C PRO A 167 -1.14 -0.43 -13.47
N LEU A 168 -1.31 -1.69 -13.10
CA LEU A 168 -0.71 -2.81 -13.82
C LEU A 168 -1.42 -3.02 -15.17
N GLN A 169 -2.74 -2.82 -15.17
CA GLN A 169 -3.58 -2.76 -16.36
C GLN A 169 -4.29 -1.42 -16.47
N LEU A 170 -4.62 -1.05 -17.70
CA LEU A 170 -5.35 0.16 -18.05
C LEU A 170 -6.69 -0.21 -18.66
N ARG A 171 -7.74 0.38 -18.10
CA ARG A 171 -9.08 0.37 -18.65
C ARG A 171 -9.31 1.63 -19.44
N TYR A 172 -9.66 1.44 -20.71
CA TYR A 172 -10.17 2.47 -21.60
C TYR A 172 -11.64 2.20 -21.87
N THR A 173 -12.44 3.25 -21.80
CA THR A 173 -13.80 3.25 -22.34
C THR A 173 -13.75 3.99 -23.67
N SER A 174 -13.82 3.27 -24.79
CA SER A 174 -14.12 3.92 -26.07
C SER A 174 -15.62 4.21 -26.10
N VAL A 175 -15.98 5.47 -26.30
CA VAL A 175 -17.29 5.77 -26.90
C VAL A 175 -17.14 5.36 -28.36
N GLY A 176 -17.93 4.40 -28.83
CA GLY A 176 -17.92 4.06 -30.25
C GLY A 176 -18.12 5.33 -31.06
N THR A 177 -17.12 5.71 -31.86
CA THR A 177 -17.30 6.76 -32.87
C THR A 177 -18.15 6.15 -33.97
N SER A 178 -19.46 6.19 -33.81
CA SER A 178 -20.35 6.13 -34.97
C SER A 178 -20.27 7.49 -35.65
N ASP A 179 -20.07 7.51 -36.98
CA ASP A 179 -20.15 8.74 -37.80
C ASP A 179 -21.59 9.30 -37.87
N LEU A 180 -22.52 8.73 -37.12
CA LEU A 180 -23.93 9.08 -37.08
C LEU A 180 -24.18 10.19 -36.07
N SER A 181 -25.01 11.17 -36.46
CA SER A 181 -25.43 12.22 -35.53
C SER A 181 -26.27 11.64 -34.37
N ALA A 182 -26.20 12.28 -33.20
CA ALA A 182 -26.96 11.86 -32.01
C ALA A 182 -28.49 11.74 -32.26
N LYS A 183 -29.03 12.51 -33.21
CA LYS A 183 -30.44 12.43 -33.63
C LYS A 183 -30.76 11.14 -34.38
N GLN A 184 -29.80 10.61 -35.14
CA GLN A 184 -29.98 9.43 -35.99
C GLN A 184 -29.89 8.15 -35.16
N MET A 185 -28.99 8.13 -34.17
CA MET A 185 -28.91 7.03 -33.20
C MET A 185 -30.18 6.85 -32.35
N ALA A 186 -30.82 7.95 -31.96
CA ALA A 186 -32.07 7.91 -31.20
C ALA A 186 -33.26 7.38 -32.03
N ILE A 187 -33.23 7.57 -33.36
CA ILE A 187 -34.25 7.05 -34.29
C ILE A 187 -34.02 5.56 -34.55
N GLU A 188 -32.76 5.12 -34.63
CA GLU A 188 -32.39 3.73 -34.94
C GLU A 188 -32.29 2.83 -33.70
N GLY A 189 -32.49 3.37 -32.49
CA GLY A 189 -32.44 2.60 -31.24
C GLY A 189 -31.06 2.03 -30.91
N ILE A 190 -29.99 2.65 -31.44
CA ILE A 190 -28.62 2.18 -31.25
C ILE A 190 -28.08 2.74 -29.92
N GLU A 191 -28.01 1.89 -28.90
CA GLU A 191 -27.23 2.18 -27.70
C GLU A 191 -25.74 1.92 -27.99
N ASN A 192 -24.91 2.96 -27.96
CA ASN A 192 -23.46 2.78 -27.96
C ASN A 192 -23.05 2.12 -26.64
N ALA A 193 -23.01 0.79 -26.59
CA ALA A 193 -22.32 0.09 -25.53
C ALA A 193 -20.84 0.52 -25.58
N ALA A 194 -20.39 1.32 -24.61
CA ALA A 194 -19.00 1.70 -24.51
C ALA A 194 -18.15 0.42 -24.38
N GLU A 195 -17.30 0.15 -25.36
CA GLU A 195 -16.45 -1.03 -25.32
C GLU A 195 -15.36 -0.78 -24.27
N VAL A 196 -15.34 -1.63 -23.25
CA VAL A 196 -14.33 -1.57 -22.20
C VAL A 196 -13.12 -2.37 -22.67
N LYS A 197 -12.08 -1.65 -23.11
CA LYS A 197 -10.80 -2.27 -23.47
C LYS A 197 -9.87 -2.28 -22.26
N ILE A 198 -9.39 -3.45 -21.87
CA ILE A 198 -8.37 -3.61 -20.84
C ILE A 198 -7.07 -4.03 -21.51
N ILE A 199 -5.98 -3.30 -21.26
CA ILE A 199 -4.64 -3.61 -21.75
C ILE A 199 -3.61 -3.58 -20.62
N ALA A 200 -2.48 -4.22 -20.79
CA ALA A 200 -1.33 -4.05 -19.91
C ALA A 200 -0.80 -2.62 -19.99
N ASN A 201 -0.49 -2.01 -18.84
CA ASN A 201 0.19 -0.71 -18.80
C ASN A 201 1.66 -0.89 -19.18
N LEU A 202 1.97 -1.13 -20.46
CA LEU A 202 3.32 -1.42 -20.90
C LEU A 202 3.67 -0.58 -22.11
N SER A 203 4.81 0.11 -22.04
CA SER A 203 5.37 0.88 -23.15
C SER A 203 5.68 -0.02 -24.34
N ASP A 204 5.79 0.56 -25.54
CA ASP A 204 6.15 -0.19 -26.74
C ASP A 204 7.51 -0.89 -26.59
N THR A 205 8.47 -0.26 -25.90
CA THR A 205 9.78 -0.86 -25.62
C THR A 205 9.66 -2.06 -24.66
N ALA A 206 8.81 -1.96 -23.62
CA ALA A 206 8.54 -3.07 -22.70
C ALA A 206 7.85 -4.24 -23.42
N ARG A 207 6.89 -3.95 -24.30
CA ARG A 207 6.20 -4.94 -25.15
C ARG A 207 7.19 -5.62 -26.11
N ALA A 208 8.08 -4.85 -26.75
CA ALA A 208 9.11 -5.40 -27.63
C ALA A 208 10.11 -6.29 -26.89
N TYR A 209 10.47 -5.94 -25.65
CA TYR A 209 11.26 -6.80 -24.77
C TYR A 209 10.55 -8.14 -24.50
N LEU A 210 9.28 -8.11 -24.07
CA LEU A 210 8.49 -9.32 -23.83
C LEU A 210 8.36 -10.20 -25.08
N ALA A 211 8.15 -9.59 -26.26
CA ALA A 211 8.08 -10.31 -27.52
C ALA A 211 9.38 -11.07 -27.85
N LYS A 212 10.56 -10.48 -27.56
CA LYS A 212 11.86 -11.18 -27.71
C LYS A 212 11.97 -12.40 -26.81
N LEU A 213 11.32 -12.39 -25.65
CA LEU A 213 11.22 -13.52 -24.73
C LEU A 213 10.08 -14.49 -25.08
N LYS A 214 9.44 -14.32 -26.24
CA LYS A 214 8.31 -15.13 -26.73
C LYS A 214 7.04 -14.98 -25.90
N ILE A 215 6.88 -13.86 -25.19
CA ILE A 215 5.64 -13.48 -24.49
C ILE A 215 4.90 -12.48 -25.40
N THR A 216 4.06 -13.00 -26.32
CA THR A 216 3.57 -12.25 -27.49
C THR A 216 2.19 -11.62 -27.36
N ASN A 217 1.52 -11.73 -26.21
CA ASN A 217 0.24 -11.06 -25.95
C ASN A 217 0.09 -10.67 -24.46
N PRO A 218 0.71 -9.57 -24.02
CA PRO A 218 0.63 -9.14 -22.63
C PRO A 218 -0.77 -8.65 -22.22
N ASP A 219 -1.68 -8.41 -23.18
CA ASP A 219 -3.03 -7.93 -22.91
C ASP A 219 -4.04 -9.07 -22.65
N ARG A 220 -3.63 -10.33 -22.85
CA ARG A 220 -4.53 -11.49 -22.82
C ARG A 220 -5.21 -11.72 -21.47
N ASP A 221 -4.49 -11.48 -20.37
CA ASP A 221 -4.94 -11.74 -19.00
C ASP A 221 -4.14 -10.88 -18.01
N ALA A 222 -4.66 -10.76 -16.78
CA ALA A 222 -4.05 -9.97 -15.73
C ALA A 222 -2.68 -10.53 -15.28
N GLU A 223 -2.50 -11.85 -15.33
CA GLU A 223 -1.25 -12.50 -14.92
C GLU A 223 -0.10 -12.08 -15.83
N THR A 224 -0.33 -12.14 -17.14
CA THR A 224 0.64 -11.82 -18.18
C THR A 224 0.93 -10.32 -18.22
N ALA A 225 -0.11 -9.49 -18.06
CA ALA A 225 0.03 -8.04 -17.94
C ALA A 225 0.89 -7.63 -16.73
N SER A 226 0.89 -8.45 -15.67
CA SER A 226 1.61 -8.15 -14.42
C SER A 226 3.08 -8.58 -14.40
N ILE A 227 3.56 -9.39 -15.36
CA ILE A 227 4.87 -10.06 -15.29
C ILE A 227 6.01 -9.08 -14.99
N LEU A 228 6.14 -8.00 -15.78
CA LEU A 228 7.20 -7.00 -15.60
C LEU A 228 7.08 -6.25 -14.27
N TRP A 229 5.85 -5.99 -13.83
CA TRP A 229 5.57 -5.28 -12.59
C TRP A 229 5.90 -6.14 -11.35
N MET A 230 5.58 -7.44 -11.40
CA MET A 230 5.94 -8.39 -10.35
C MET A 230 7.44 -8.63 -10.31
N HIS A 231 8.09 -8.72 -11.47
CA HIS A 231 9.55 -8.76 -11.55
C HIS A 231 10.19 -7.51 -10.90
N ALA A 232 9.70 -6.31 -11.23
CA ALA A 232 10.18 -5.07 -10.61
C ALA A 232 9.98 -5.05 -9.08
N LEU A 233 8.86 -5.58 -8.60
CA LEU A 233 8.60 -5.75 -7.17
C LEU A 233 9.61 -6.69 -6.52
N ALA A 234 9.92 -7.83 -7.14
CA ALA A 234 10.93 -8.76 -6.63
C ALA A 234 12.32 -8.13 -6.51
N ILE A 235 12.77 -7.44 -7.57
CA ILE A 235 14.05 -6.73 -7.55
C ILE A 235 14.07 -5.66 -6.45
N GLY A 236 13.01 -4.86 -6.34
CA GLY A 236 12.94 -3.80 -5.34
C GLY A 236 12.98 -4.27 -3.88
N TYR A 237 12.70 -5.56 -3.62
CA TYR A 237 12.77 -6.18 -2.30
C TYR A 237 14.09 -6.94 -2.02
N SER A 238 15.02 -7.03 -2.99
CA SER A 238 16.36 -7.60 -2.77
C SER A 238 17.26 -6.64 -1.96
N PRO A 239 17.77 -7.06 -0.78
CA PRO A 239 18.75 -6.27 -0.05
C PRO A 239 20.01 -5.93 -0.85
N SER A 240 20.53 -6.87 -1.65
CA SER A 240 21.70 -6.63 -2.50
C SER A 240 21.42 -5.54 -3.54
N TYR A 241 20.26 -5.57 -4.21
CA TYR A 241 19.85 -4.50 -5.12
C TYR A 241 19.80 -3.14 -4.42
N LEU A 242 19.16 -3.08 -3.24
CA LEU A 242 19.02 -1.84 -2.48
C LEU A 242 20.36 -1.30 -1.99
N ALA A 243 21.27 -2.17 -1.55
CA ALA A 243 22.60 -1.79 -1.05
C ALA A 243 23.51 -1.30 -2.18
N GLU A 244 23.57 -2.04 -3.29
CA GLU A 244 24.43 -1.72 -4.44
C GLU A 244 24.00 -0.44 -5.15
N ASN A 245 22.69 -0.16 -5.18
CA ASN A 245 22.11 0.93 -5.98
C ASN A 245 21.51 2.07 -5.15
N ALA A 246 21.88 2.16 -3.87
CA ALA A 246 21.28 3.07 -2.90
C ALA A 246 21.31 4.56 -3.32
N ASP A 247 22.39 5.00 -3.95
CA ASP A 247 22.53 6.39 -4.43
C ASP A 247 21.63 6.65 -5.64
N GLY A 248 21.55 5.72 -6.59
CA GLY A 248 20.69 5.84 -7.77
C GLY A 248 19.22 5.88 -7.41
N ILE A 249 18.78 4.96 -6.55
CA ILE A 249 17.39 4.88 -6.04
C ILE A 249 16.99 6.17 -5.29
N ARG A 250 17.94 6.84 -4.63
CA ARG A 250 17.65 8.07 -3.89
C ARG A 250 17.44 9.27 -4.81
N GLN A 251 18.06 9.28 -5.99
CA GLN A 251 18.14 10.48 -6.83
C GLN A 251 17.10 10.55 -7.96
N ASP A 252 16.66 9.40 -8.46
CA ASP A 252 15.69 9.29 -9.56
C ASP A 252 14.80 8.06 -9.35
N TRP A 253 13.83 7.84 -10.25
CA TRP A 253 13.03 6.63 -10.29
C TRP A 253 13.90 5.37 -10.23
N PRO A 254 13.53 4.36 -9.42
CA PRO A 254 14.25 3.09 -9.39
C PRO A 254 14.41 2.50 -10.79
N ARG A 255 15.64 2.10 -11.13
CA ARG A 255 15.96 1.39 -12.37
C ARG A 255 16.01 -0.11 -12.13
N ILE A 256 15.39 -0.88 -13.01
CA ILE A 256 15.17 -2.31 -12.84
C ILE A 256 15.93 -3.08 -13.93
N PRO A 257 16.95 -3.89 -13.60
CA PRO A 257 17.58 -4.76 -14.59
C PRO A 257 16.56 -5.77 -15.10
N LEU A 258 16.55 -6.01 -16.41
CA LEU A 258 15.68 -7.01 -17.03
C LEU A 258 16.52 -8.21 -17.47
N PRO A 259 16.12 -9.47 -17.19
CA PRO A 259 16.86 -10.64 -17.66
C PRO A 259 16.71 -10.82 -19.18
N ASP A 260 17.66 -11.50 -19.80
CA ASP A 260 17.66 -11.75 -21.25
C ASP A 260 16.87 -13.01 -21.69
N ASN A 261 16.29 -13.75 -20.74
CA ASN A 261 15.56 -14.98 -20.98
C ASN A 261 14.24 -15.07 -20.21
N CYS A 262 13.29 -15.83 -20.77
CA CYS A 262 11.93 -15.94 -20.28
C CYS A 262 11.85 -16.64 -18.91
N GLU A 263 12.62 -17.71 -18.71
CA GLU A 263 12.61 -18.49 -17.47
C GLU A 263 12.98 -17.65 -16.25
N THR A 264 14.07 -16.87 -16.34
CA THR A 264 14.51 -15.98 -15.27
C THR A 264 13.47 -14.88 -14.99
N LEU A 265 12.85 -14.31 -16.04
CA LEU A 265 11.80 -13.31 -15.87
C LEU A 265 10.59 -13.88 -15.12
N LEU A 266 10.11 -15.07 -15.51
CA LEU A 266 8.94 -15.70 -14.90
C LEU A 266 9.21 -16.15 -13.46
N ALA A 267 10.41 -16.67 -13.18
CA ALA A 267 10.84 -17.00 -11.83
C ALA A 267 10.88 -15.75 -10.94
N SER A 268 11.44 -14.65 -11.45
CA SER A 268 11.46 -13.38 -10.73
C SER A 268 10.05 -12.82 -10.50
N ALA A 269 9.18 -12.87 -11.51
CA ALA A 269 7.78 -12.45 -11.37
C ALA A 269 7.03 -13.32 -10.34
N GLN A 270 7.36 -14.61 -10.21
CA GLN A 270 6.77 -15.47 -9.18
C GLN A 270 7.16 -15.02 -7.76
N LEU A 271 8.42 -14.62 -7.54
CA LEU A 271 8.84 -14.01 -6.27
C LEU A 271 8.09 -12.71 -6.01
N GLY A 272 7.89 -11.90 -7.06
CA GLY A 272 7.07 -10.70 -7.00
C GLY A 272 5.64 -10.97 -6.54
N ARG A 273 5.00 -12.02 -7.08
CA ARG A 273 3.65 -12.44 -6.66
C ARG A 273 3.62 -12.88 -5.19
N GLN A 274 4.64 -13.60 -4.72
CA GLN A 274 4.75 -13.95 -3.30
C GLN A 274 4.88 -12.70 -2.42
N ILE A 275 5.69 -11.72 -2.82
CA ILE A 275 5.79 -10.44 -2.11
C ILE A 275 4.44 -9.71 -2.12
N ALA A 276 3.78 -9.59 -3.27
CA ALA A 276 2.48 -8.92 -3.37
C ALA A 276 1.45 -9.56 -2.41
N ALA A 277 1.42 -10.89 -2.31
CA ALA A 277 0.56 -11.61 -1.38
C ALA A 277 0.91 -11.39 0.10
N LEU A 278 2.17 -11.07 0.42
CA LEU A 278 2.61 -10.73 1.79
C LEU A 278 2.35 -9.26 2.15
N LEU A 279 2.30 -8.37 1.16
CA LEU A 279 1.99 -6.95 1.32
C LEU A 279 0.48 -6.69 1.40
N ASP A 280 -0.34 -7.62 0.91
CA ASP A 280 -1.79 -7.54 0.99
C ASP A 280 -2.28 -7.77 2.42
N THR A 281 -2.92 -6.75 3.01
CA THR A 281 -3.50 -6.82 4.35
C THR A 281 -4.92 -7.39 4.36
N GLU A 282 -5.55 -7.51 3.20
CA GLU A 282 -6.96 -7.87 3.05
C GLU A 282 -7.14 -9.38 2.88
N THR A 283 -6.16 -10.03 2.26
CA THR A 283 -6.21 -11.47 1.96
C THR A 283 -5.28 -12.24 2.90
N PRO A 284 -5.82 -13.19 3.70
CA PRO A 284 -4.97 -14.03 4.53
C PRO A 284 -4.02 -14.90 3.69
N THR A 285 -2.73 -14.88 4.00
CA THR A 285 -1.68 -15.63 3.29
C THR A 285 -1.50 -17.02 3.92
N PRO A 286 -1.75 -18.11 3.19
CA PRO A 286 -1.56 -19.47 3.70
C PRO A 286 -0.13 -19.70 4.18
N GLY A 287 0.03 -20.31 5.35
CA GLY A 287 1.34 -20.57 5.96
C GLY A 287 1.94 -19.37 6.70
N VAL A 288 1.36 -18.17 6.60
CA VAL A 288 1.87 -16.96 7.26
C VAL A 288 0.83 -16.40 8.22
N THR A 289 -0.39 -16.15 7.75
CA THR A 289 -1.49 -15.58 8.55
C THR A 289 -2.76 -16.45 8.57
N SER A 290 -2.81 -17.50 7.74
CA SER A 290 -3.92 -18.47 7.71
C SER A 290 -3.45 -19.91 7.47
N GLY A 291 -4.36 -20.87 7.68
CA GLY A 291 -4.08 -22.30 7.53
C GLY A 291 -3.04 -22.79 8.55
N LYS A 292 -2.21 -23.75 8.15
CA LYS A 292 -1.08 -24.23 8.96
C LYS A 292 0.09 -23.25 8.86
N ILE A 293 0.14 -22.31 9.79
CA ILE A 293 1.22 -21.31 9.87
C ILE A 293 2.57 -22.01 10.07
N ARG A 294 3.60 -21.53 9.37
CA ARG A 294 4.96 -22.07 9.48
C ARG A 294 5.48 -21.97 10.93
N PRO A 295 6.13 -23.01 11.48
CA PRO A 295 6.51 -23.04 12.89
C PRO A 295 7.34 -21.85 13.37
N GLU A 296 8.29 -21.39 12.55
CA GLU A 296 9.17 -20.26 12.86
C GLU A 296 8.43 -18.92 12.94
N LEU A 297 7.25 -18.79 12.31
CA LEU A 297 6.42 -17.58 12.35
C LEU A 297 5.40 -17.60 13.49
N LEU A 298 5.06 -18.78 14.03
CA LEU A 298 4.07 -18.90 15.11
C LEU A 298 4.48 -18.11 16.35
N ALA A 299 5.77 -18.13 16.68
CA ALA A 299 6.34 -17.46 17.84
C ALA A 299 6.44 -15.92 17.68
N ILE A 300 6.23 -15.36 16.49
CA ILE A 300 6.40 -13.93 16.24
C ILE A 300 5.16 -13.14 16.69
N ALA A 301 5.40 -12.07 17.46
CA ALA A 301 4.39 -11.09 17.88
C ALA A 301 3.16 -11.73 18.55
N VAL A 302 3.40 -12.70 19.45
CA VAL A 302 2.34 -13.35 20.23
C VAL A 302 1.83 -12.37 21.29
N VAL A 303 0.52 -12.16 21.37
CA VAL A 303 -0.06 -11.26 22.37
C VAL A 303 0.05 -11.92 23.74
N ALA A 304 0.63 -11.21 24.70
CA ALA A 304 0.89 -11.69 26.05
C ALA A 304 0.51 -10.67 27.11
N ARG A 305 0.22 -11.17 28.31
CA ARG A 305 -0.03 -10.39 29.52
C ARG A 305 1.22 -10.38 30.41
N VAL A 306 1.58 -9.21 30.94
CA VAL A 306 2.61 -9.09 31.96
C VAL A 306 2.21 -9.93 33.18
N GLY A 307 3.08 -10.85 33.60
CA GLY A 307 2.80 -11.78 34.69
C GLY A 307 1.98 -13.02 34.30
N GLY A 308 1.61 -13.18 33.02
CA GLY A 308 0.86 -14.32 32.51
C GLY A 308 -0.67 -14.20 32.65
N GLY A 309 -1.39 -15.22 32.19
CA GLY A 309 -2.85 -15.26 32.17
C GLY A 309 -3.48 -14.66 30.91
N ASN A 310 -4.81 -14.71 30.85
CA ASN A 310 -5.57 -14.22 29.69
C ASN A 310 -5.77 -12.70 29.77
N LEU A 311 -5.79 -12.07 28.60
CA LEU A 311 -6.13 -10.66 28.43
C LEU A 311 -7.64 -10.50 28.25
N ASN A 312 -8.21 -9.44 28.84
CA ASN A 312 -9.57 -8.98 28.59
C ASN A 312 -9.56 -7.89 27.50
N PRO A 313 -10.11 -8.17 26.29
CA PRO A 313 -10.10 -7.21 25.18
C PRO A 313 -10.75 -5.86 25.50
N ASP A 314 -11.79 -5.82 26.32
CA ASP A 314 -12.57 -4.61 26.58
C ASP A 314 -11.84 -3.61 27.49
N THR A 315 -10.88 -4.10 28.28
CA THR A 315 -10.21 -3.30 29.32
C THR A 315 -8.70 -3.19 29.11
N GLU A 316 -8.06 -4.16 28.46
CA GLU A 316 -6.60 -4.27 28.41
C GLU A 316 -5.99 -4.01 27.01
N PHE A 317 -6.80 -3.72 25.98
CA PHE A 317 -6.31 -3.42 24.62
C PHE A 317 -6.22 -1.93 24.31
N ALA A 318 -6.36 -1.06 25.31
CA ALA A 318 -6.09 0.36 25.14
C ALA A 318 -4.59 0.56 24.87
N VAL A 319 -4.26 1.22 23.75
CA VAL A 319 -2.88 1.63 23.48
C VAL A 319 -2.62 2.92 24.23
N THR A 320 -1.77 2.85 25.25
CA THR A 320 -1.37 3.98 26.12
C THR A 320 0.15 4.04 26.33
N ALA A 321 0.91 3.23 25.59
CA ALA A 321 2.36 3.14 25.65
C ALA A 321 3.09 4.33 24.98
N ARG A 322 2.38 5.39 24.57
CA ARG A 322 2.94 6.65 24.02
C ARG A 322 3.67 6.48 22.68
N TRP A 323 3.06 5.78 21.74
CA TRP A 323 3.42 5.64 20.33
C TRP A 323 3.07 6.86 19.48
N GLY A 324 2.10 7.66 19.89
CA GLY A 324 1.58 8.82 19.15
C GLY A 324 1.08 9.93 20.06
N SER A 325 0.92 11.12 19.51
CA SER A 325 0.26 12.25 20.19
C SER A 325 -0.25 13.25 19.16
N ARG A 326 -1.25 14.06 19.54
CA ARG A 326 -1.71 15.18 18.72
C ARG A 326 -0.90 16.42 19.03
N ASP A 327 -0.40 17.13 18.02
CA ASP A 327 0.22 18.44 18.21
C ASP A 327 -0.84 19.56 18.35
N LYS A 328 -0.38 20.79 18.57
CA LYS A 328 -1.26 21.97 18.72
C LYS A 328 -2.10 22.27 17.46
N LYS A 329 -1.72 21.73 16.29
CA LYS A 329 -2.41 21.91 15.01
C LYS A 329 -3.29 20.71 14.66
N GLY A 330 -3.45 19.75 15.57
CA GLY A 330 -4.26 18.57 15.33
C GLY A 330 -3.54 17.44 14.58
N ILE A 331 -2.24 17.59 14.29
CA ILE A 331 -1.45 16.64 13.50
C ILE A 331 -0.95 15.51 14.40
N THR A 332 -1.11 14.26 13.95
CA THR A 332 -0.57 13.09 14.64
C THR A 332 0.94 13.01 14.49
N MET A 333 1.64 13.10 15.63
CA MET A 333 3.10 13.00 15.72
C MET A 333 3.50 11.64 16.31
N PRO A 334 4.32 10.84 15.60
CA PRO A 334 4.91 9.63 16.15
C PRO A 334 5.79 9.93 17.38
N ARG A 335 5.75 9.03 18.35
CA ARG A 335 6.54 9.06 19.58
C ARG A 335 7.35 7.77 19.71
N GLN A 336 8.09 7.64 20.80
CA GLN A 336 9.01 6.51 20.97
C GLN A 336 8.28 5.20 21.27
N GLY A 337 7.18 5.27 22.04
CA GLY A 337 6.51 4.08 22.58
C GLY A 337 7.29 3.39 23.70
N LYS A 338 6.71 2.31 24.24
CA LYS A 338 7.36 1.38 25.16
C LYS A 338 7.68 0.08 24.43
N SER A 339 8.97 -0.24 24.34
CA SER A 339 9.45 -1.52 23.82
C SER A 339 10.69 -1.96 24.59
N GLU A 340 10.82 -3.25 24.84
CA GLU A 340 11.98 -3.83 25.53
C GLU A 340 12.72 -4.76 24.59
N GLN A 341 14.02 -4.55 24.43
CA GLN A 341 14.86 -5.43 23.64
C GLN A 341 15.48 -6.50 24.53
N ARG A 342 15.45 -7.75 24.09
CA ARG A 342 16.01 -8.89 24.82
C ARG A 342 16.54 -9.95 23.86
N LEU A 343 17.26 -10.92 24.43
CA LEU A 343 17.57 -12.16 23.73
C LEU A 343 16.29 -13.02 23.61
N TYR A 344 16.26 -13.88 22.59
CA TYR A 344 15.26 -14.94 22.49
C TYR A 344 15.37 -15.91 23.66
N THR A 345 14.23 -16.38 24.16
CA THR A 345 14.17 -17.48 25.15
C THR A 345 14.63 -18.80 24.51
N ALA A 346 14.85 -19.84 25.33
CA ALA A 346 15.23 -21.15 24.81
C ALA A 346 14.16 -21.73 23.86
N GLU A 347 12.89 -21.56 24.22
CA GLU A 347 11.73 -22.02 23.44
C GLU A 347 11.59 -21.24 22.13
N GLU A 348 11.74 -19.92 22.17
CA GLU A 348 11.74 -19.07 20.97
C GLU A 348 12.90 -19.45 20.03
N ARG A 349 14.10 -19.70 20.57
CA ARG A 349 15.26 -20.18 19.78
C ARG A 349 15.00 -21.53 19.15
N GLN A 350 14.42 -22.47 19.88
CA GLN A 350 14.08 -23.78 19.36
C GLN A 350 13.04 -23.69 18.25
N ALA A 351 12.00 -22.86 18.43
CA ALA A 351 10.92 -22.70 17.44
C ALA A 351 11.41 -22.02 16.16
N MET A 352 12.31 -21.04 16.27
CA MET A 352 12.78 -20.26 15.12
C MET A 352 14.03 -20.87 14.45
N GLY A 353 14.84 -21.64 15.17
CA GLY A 353 16.01 -22.32 14.64
C GLY A 353 16.97 -21.36 13.91
N GLU A 354 17.42 -21.77 12.72
CA GLU A 354 18.39 -21.02 11.90
C GLU A 354 17.84 -19.67 11.41
N THR A 355 16.51 -19.50 11.36
CA THR A 355 15.88 -18.27 10.86
C THR A 355 16.19 -17.03 11.70
N ILE A 356 16.67 -17.21 12.94
CA ILE A 356 17.19 -16.13 13.78
C ILE A 356 18.32 -15.36 13.09
N GLY A 357 19.14 -16.02 12.26
CA GLY A 357 20.18 -15.35 11.48
C GLY A 357 19.60 -14.24 10.60
N GLN A 358 18.52 -14.54 9.87
CA GLN A 358 17.83 -13.61 8.97
C GLN A 358 16.88 -12.64 9.68
N LEU A 359 16.32 -13.02 10.85
CA LEU A 359 15.39 -12.19 11.62
C LEU A 359 16.08 -11.28 12.66
N GLY A 360 17.36 -11.52 12.91
CA GLY A 360 18.22 -10.77 13.81
C GLY A 360 18.37 -11.46 15.16
N GLN A 361 19.54 -11.30 15.80
CA GLN A 361 19.95 -12.01 17.03
C GLN A 361 19.20 -11.60 18.30
N ASN A 362 18.44 -10.50 18.25
CA ASN A 362 17.64 -9.99 19.35
C ASN A 362 16.18 -9.85 18.92
N THR A 363 15.30 -9.87 19.90
CA THR A 363 13.86 -9.63 19.73
C THR A 363 13.40 -8.48 20.61
N ARG A 364 12.17 -8.03 20.39
CA ARG A 364 11.54 -6.96 21.15
C ARG A 364 10.15 -7.35 21.61
N ASP A 365 9.84 -6.98 22.84
CA ASP A 365 8.48 -6.99 23.35
C ASP A 365 7.90 -5.58 23.15
N ILE A 366 6.80 -5.48 22.42
CA ILE A 366 6.19 -4.21 21.99
C ILE A 366 4.91 -3.98 22.78
N TYR A 367 4.90 -2.97 23.64
CA TYR A 367 3.81 -2.79 24.60
C TYR A 367 2.65 -1.99 24.01
N LEU A 368 1.42 -2.46 24.28
CA LEU A 368 0.21 -1.66 24.11
C LEU A 368 0.09 -0.70 25.29
N ASN A 369 0.32 -1.21 26.50
CA ASN A 369 0.24 -0.51 27.78
C ASN A 369 1.09 -1.27 28.83
N ASP A 370 0.90 -1.03 30.14
CA ASP A 370 1.68 -1.70 31.19
C ASP A 370 1.26 -3.16 31.47
N VAL A 371 0.18 -3.64 30.84
CA VAL A 371 -0.39 -4.98 31.05
C VAL A 371 -0.26 -5.87 29.82
N ALA A 372 -0.48 -5.34 28.62
CA ALA A 372 -0.53 -6.10 27.38
C ALA A 372 0.61 -5.70 26.42
N TYR A 373 1.21 -6.70 25.77
CA TYR A 373 2.26 -6.51 24.79
C TYR A 373 2.25 -7.60 23.72
N TRP A 374 2.86 -7.33 22.57
CA TRP A 374 3.26 -8.35 21.61
C TRP A 374 4.66 -8.83 21.96
N GLN A 375 4.75 -10.09 22.37
CA GLN A 375 5.99 -10.78 22.68
C GLN A 375 6.73 -11.18 21.40
N ASN A 376 8.05 -11.15 21.47
CA ASN A 376 8.93 -11.74 20.46
C ASN A 376 8.71 -11.16 19.05
N VAL A 377 8.86 -9.84 18.90
CA VAL A 377 8.97 -9.18 17.60
C VAL A 377 10.44 -9.08 17.21
N PRO A 378 10.95 -9.89 16.26
CA PRO A 378 12.37 -9.88 15.90
C PRO A 378 12.86 -8.48 15.55
N THR A 379 14.11 -8.15 15.88
CA THR A 379 14.62 -6.79 15.71
C THR A 379 14.56 -6.31 14.25
N ARG A 380 14.80 -7.20 13.28
CA ARG A 380 14.68 -6.83 11.85
C ARG A 380 13.22 -6.64 11.41
N VAL A 381 12.28 -7.37 12.00
CA VAL A 381 10.84 -7.17 11.78
C VAL A 381 10.41 -5.81 12.34
N TRP A 382 10.80 -5.50 13.58
CA TRP A 382 10.50 -4.22 14.22
C TRP A 382 11.04 -3.04 13.41
N ASN A 383 12.29 -3.12 12.95
CA ASN A 383 12.97 -2.05 12.23
C ASN A 383 12.62 -1.98 10.73
N TYR A 384 11.76 -2.88 10.23
CA TYR A 384 11.43 -2.93 8.81
C TYR A 384 10.77 -1.63 8.35
N THR A 385 11.29 -1.07 7.27
CA THR A 385 10.88 0.23 6.74
C THR A 385 10.47 0.10 5.29
N ILE A 386 9.34 0.71 4.92
CA ILE A 386 8.86 0.83 3.54
C ILE A 386 8.58 2.31 3.28
N GLY A 387 9.14 2.88 2.23
CA GLY A 387 8.88 4.26 1.82
C GLY A 387 9.24 5.34 2.84
N GLY A 388 10.15 5.05 3.77
CA GLY A 388 10.53 5.93 4.88
C GLY A 388 9.62 5.86 6.11
N TYR A 389 8.77 4.84 6.22
CA TYR A 389 7.98 4.55 7.41
C TYR A 389 8.38 3.20 8.01
N GLN A 390 8.77 3.22 9.29
CA GLN A 390 8.88 2.00 10.09
C GLN A 390 7.47 1.46 10.31
N VAL A 391 7.18 0.29 9.73
CA VAL A 391 5.80 -0.17 9.45
C VAL A 391 4.95 -0.25 10.73
N ILE A 392 5.33 -1.12 11.66
CA ILE A 392 4.57 -1.38 12.90
C ILE A 392 4.47 -0.11 13.76
N LYS A 393 5.60 0.60 13.94
CA LYS A 393 5.63 1.85 14.73
C LYS A 393 4.71 2.92 14.14
N LYS A 394 4.67 3.06 12.81
CA LYS A 394 3.82 4.05 12.15
C LYS A 394 2.34 3.70 12.33
N TRP A 395 1.97 2.43 12.22
CA TRP A 395 0.61 1.95 12.46
C TRP A 395 0.14 2.25 13.90
N LEU A 396 0.99 1.97 14.90
CA LEU A 396 0.72 2.26 16.32
C LEU A 396 0.56 3.76 16.61
N SER A 397 1.30 4.62 15.90
CA SER A 397 1.27 6.07 16.14
C SER A 397 -0.10 6.74 15.92
N TYR A 398 -1.01 6.08 15.20
CA TYR A 398 -2.39 6.58 14.98
C TYR A 398 -3.42 5.94 15.90
N ARG A 399 -3.01 5.00 16.77
CA ARG A 399 -3.92 4.13 17.52
C ARG A 399 -3.80 4.26 19.02
N GLU A 400 -3.03 5.24 19.51
CA GLU A 400 -3.12 5.70 20.90
C GLU A 400 -4.56 6.01 21.28
N ARG A 401 -4.96 5.67 22.50
CA ARG A 401 -6.35 5.83 22.99
C ARG A 401 -6.86 7.26 22.80
N ASP A 402 -6.03 8.27 23.07
CA ASP A 402 -6.38 9.68 22.93
C ASP A 402 -6.56 10.14 21.46
N LEU A 403 -6.04 9.36 20.51
CA LEU A 403 -6.19 9.61 19.07
C LEU A 403 -7.32 8.77 18.46
N LEU A 404 -7.44 7.51 18.88
CA LEU A 404 -8.40 6.55 18.37
C LEU A 404 -9.79 6.69 19.03
N GLY A 405 -9.83 7.20 20.27
CA GLY A 405 -11.05 7.36 21.06
C GLY A 405 -11.56 6.07 21.72
N ARG A 406 -10.89 4.95 21.53
CA ARG A 406 -11.28 3.63 22.05
C ARG A 406 -10.07 2.68 22.18
N PRO A 407 -10.20 1.56 22.92
CA PRO A 407 -9.28 0.43 22.82
C PRO A 407 -9.21 -0.17 21.41
N LEU A 408 -8.15 -0.92 21.13
CA LEU A 408 -8.12 -1.78 19.94
C LEU A 408 -9.14 -2.91 20.08
N LYS A 409 -9.76 -3.27 18.98
CA LYS A 409 -10.55 -4.50 18.87
C LYS A 409 -9.63 -5.70 18.76
N GLN A 410 -10.15 -6.89 19.05
CA GLN A 410 -9.35 -8.13 19.01
C GLN A 410 -8.75 -8.38 17.62
N GLU A 411 -9.50 -8.08 16.55
CA GLU A 411 -9.00 -8.17 15.19
C GLU A 411 -7.83 -7.20 14.92
N GLU A 412 -7.88 -5.97 15.44
CA GLU A 412 -6.80 -4.98 15.28
C GLU A 412 -5.55 -5.37 16.08
N VAL A 413 -5.71 -6.03 17.23
CA VAL A 413 -4.56 -6.60 17.96
C VAL A 413 -3.92 -7.74 17.17
N ARG A 414 -4.75 -8.58 16.52
CA ARG A 414 -4.30 -9.68 15.66
C ARG A 414 -3.64 -9.18 14.36
N GLU A 415 -4.09 -8.05 13.82
CA GLU A 415 -3.48 -7.41 12.64
C GLU A 415 -2.00 -7.13 12.86
N VAL A 416 -1.56 -6.72 14.05
CA VAL A 416 -0.13 -6.49 14.34
C VAL A 416 0.66 -7.80 14.34
N THR A 417 0.09 -8.88 14.88
CA THR A 417 0.70 -10.23 14.78
C THR A 417 0.85 -10.64 13.32
N TYR A 418 -0.18 -10.45 12.50
CA TYR A 418 -0.17 -10.79 11.07
C TYR A 418 0.83 -9.95 10.30
N MET A 419 0.86 -8.64 10.54
CA MET A 419 1.84 -7.72 9.99
C MET A 419 3.26 -8.16 10.32
N ALA A 420 3.55 -8.48 11.58
CA ALA A 420 4.87 -8.93 12.01
C ALA A 420 5.27 -10.26 11.33
N ARG A 421 4.33 -11.20 11.16
CA ARG A 421 4.56 -12.45 10.44
C ARG A 421 4.80 -12.25 8.95
N CYS A 422 4.05 -11.37 8.28
CA CYS A 422 4.29 -11.02 6.88
C CYS A 422 5.66 -10.37 6.70
N LEU A 423 6.03 -9.42 7.56
CA LEU A 423 7.37 -8.81 7.56
C LEU A 423 8.47 -9.85 7.84
N GLY A 424 8.22 -10.79 8.75
CA GLY A 424 9.12 -11.92 9.00
C GLY A 424 9.28 -12.78 7.76
N ALA A 425 8.20 -13.14 7.08
CA ALA A 425 8.23 -13.91 5.84
C ALA A 425 8.98 -13.16 4.71
N LEU A 426 8.79 -11.85 4.58
CA LEU A 426 9.55 -11.01 3.63
C LEU A 426 11.05 -11.05 3.91
N LEU A 427 11.45 -10.97 5.19
CA LEU A 427 12.86 -11.08 5.59
C LEU A 427 13.45 -12.46 5.28
N LEU A 428 12.67 -13.52 5.47
CA LEU A 428 13.10 -14.89 5.17
C LEU A 428 13.20 -15.17 3.66
N LEU A 429 12.49 -14.40 2.84
CA LEU A 429 12.57 -14.49 1.38
C LEU A 429 13.83 -13.78 0.81
N GLN A 430 14.51 -12.94 1.59
CA GLN A 430 15.63 -12.13 1.11
C GLN A 430 16.78 -12.91 0.44
N PRO A 431 17.24 -14.06 0.96
CA PRO A 431 18.29 -14.83 0.28
C PRO A 431 17.89 -15.25 -1.14
N GLU A 432 16.63 -15.63 -1.35
CA GLU A 432 16.11 -16.00 -2.66
C GLU A 432 15.96 -14.77 -3.57
N LEU A 433 15.55 -13.63 -3.02
CA LEU A 433 15.49 -12.36 -3.76
C LEU A 433 16.87 -11.87 -4.19
N ASP A 434 17.88 -12.01 -3.33
CA ASP A 434 19.26 -11.68 -3.66
C ASP A 434 19.81 -12.63 -4.73
N ALA A 435 19.57 -13.94 -4.61
CA ALA A 435 19.94 -14.90 -5.65
C ALA A 435 19.26 -14.59 -7.00
N ASN A 436 17.98 -14.19 -6.97
CA ASN A 436 17.25 -13.74 -8.15
C ASN A 436 17.86 -12.46 -8.75
N TYR A 437 18.19 -11.46 -7.93
CA TYR A 437 18.84 -10.24 -8.41
C TYR A 437 20.21 -10.54 -9.04
N GLU A 438 21.02 -11.41 -8.42
CA GLU A 438 22.30 -11.87 -8.98
C GLU A 438 22.13 -12.58 -10.32
N ALA A 439 21.12 -13.45 -10.44
CA ALA A 439 20.83 -14.16 -11.68
C ALA A 439 20.42 -13.19 -12.80
N VAL A 440 19.53 -12.24 -12.50
CA VAL A 440 19.06 -11.22 -13.44
C VAL A 440 20.20 -10.31 -13.90
N LYS A 441 21.06 -9.85 -12.97
CA LYS A 441 22.12 -8.88 -13.29
C LYS A 441 23.32 -9.50 -14.01
N ARG A 442 23.46 -10.83 -14.02
CA ARG A 442 24.56 -11.55 -14.71
C ARG A 442 24.47 -11.44 -16.23
N SER A 443 23.26 -11.47 -16.77
CA SER A 443 22.99 -11.35 -18.20
C SER A 443 21.85 -10.35 -18.45
N PRO A 444 22.07 -9.05 -18.21
CA PRO A 444 21.02 -8.06 -18.31
C PRO A 444 20.72 -7.78 -19.80
N TYR A 445 19.44 -7.80 -20.13
CA TYR A 445 18.96 -7.31 -21.41
C TYR A 445 19.41 -5.86 -21.63
N GLN A 446 19.97 -5.61 -22.82
CA GLN A 446 20.42 -4.28 -23.21
C GLN A 446 19.22 -3.40 -23.56
N TRP A 447 18.73 -2.66 -22.58
CA TRP A 447 17.66 -1.69 -22.76
C TRP A 447 18.14 -0.53 -23.64
N LYS A 448 17.38 -0.22 -24.68
CA LYS A 448 17.61 0.96 -25.53
C LYS A 448 16.48 1.92 -25.24
N SER A 449 16.76 3.01 -24.52
CA SER A 449 15.82 4.13 -24.44
C SER A 449 15.62 4.69 -25.84
N GLN A 450 14.37 4.84 -26.26
CA GLN A 450 14.02 5.61 -27.46
C GLN A 450 14.27 7.09 -27.23
#